data_AF-A0A7S2RNS1-F1
#
_entry.id   AF-A0A7S2RNS1-F1
#
_cell.length_a   1.000
_cell.length_b   1.000
_cell.length_c   1.000
_cell.angle_alpha   90.00
_cell.angle_beta   90.00
_cell.angle_gamma   90.00
#
_symmetry.space_group_name_H-M   'P 1'
#
loop_
_entity.id
_entity.type
_entity.pdbx_description
1 polymer ?
#
loop_
_entity_poly.entity_id
_entity_poly.type
_entity_poly.pdbx_seq_one_letter_code
_entity_poly.pdbx_strand_id
1 'polypeptide(L)'
;PGVCLPALGIYPLDAACSVIHRHPEIWDAEFDPPPVFNVDEEIDYIDAMCAAGRVAAVGECGLDRFYVTDQRALDEQERVLLRLIEVAMKHDLPLILHTRKAEARTLEILQHCGVEKADF
;
A
#
# COMPACT_ATOMS: atom_id res chain seq x y z
N PRO A 1 -23.81 8.40 16.02
CA PRO A 1 -23.24 7.78 14.81
C PRO A 1 -21.72 7.98 14.80
N GLY A 2 -20.93 6.90 14.91
CA GLY A 2 -19.47 6.97 14.83
C GLY A 2 -19.02 7.37 13.42
N VAL A 3 -17.92 8.12 13.31
CA VAL A 3 -17.34 8.49 12.01
C VAL A 3 -16.81 7.23 11.32
N CYS A 4 -17.30 6.96 10.12
CA CYS A 4 -16.73 5.97 9.20
C CYS A 4 -15.69 6.67 8.32
N LEU A 5 -14.49 6.13 8.26
CA LEU A 5 -13.41 6.59 7.40
C LEU A 5 -13.63 6.00 6.00
N PRO A 6 -13.50 6.80 4.92
CA PRO A 6 -13.70 6.31 3.57
C PRO A 6 -12.72 5.19 3.22
N ALA A 7 -11.44 5.38 3.52
CA ALA A 7 -10.42 4.36 3.35
C ALA A 7 -9.23 4.60 4.29
N LEU A 8 -8.47 3.54 4.57
CA LEU A 8 -7.14 3.61 5.17
C LEU A 8 -6.19 2.70 4.41
N GLY A 9 -5.00 3.18 4.11
CA GLY A 9 -3.98 2.44 3.36
C GLY A 9 -2.61 3.06 3.53
N ILE A 10 -1.63 2.44 2.88
CA ILE A 10 -0.24 2.90 2.88
C ILE A 10 0.14 3.14 1.43
N TYR A 11 0.40 4.40 1.09
CA TYR A 11 0.78 4.79 -0.27
C TYR A 11 2.12 4.13 -0.64
N PRO A 12 2.39 3.82 -1.93
CA PRO A 12 3.53 2.95 -2.28
C PRO A 12 4.90 3.53 -1.89
N LEU A 13 5.08 4.84 -1.95
CA LEU A 13 6.35 5.44 -1.51
C LEU A 13 6.51 5.37 0.01
N ASP A 14 5.41 5.57 0.76
CA ASP A 14 5.38 5.43 2.22
C ASP A 14 5.65 3.98 2.65
N ALA A 15 5.15 3.00 1.91
CA ALA A 15 5.46 1.58 2.11
C ALA A 15 6.97 1.31 2.09
N ALA A 16 7.71 1.99 1.21
CA ALA A 16 9.16 1.84 1.07
C ALA A 16 9.98 2.89 1.86
N CYS A 17 9.38 3.69 2.74
CA CYS A 17 10.04 4.82 3.40
C CYS A 17 11.36 4.44 4.10
N SER A 18 11.38 3.31 4.80
CA SER A 18 12.56 2.77 5.49
C SER A 18 13.65 2.27 4.55
N VAL A 19 13.29 1.78 3.35
CA VAL A 19 14.26 1.38 2.33
C VAL A 19 14.89 2.61 1.70
N ILE A 20 14.06 3.59 1.33
CA ILE A 20 14.49 4.87 0.75
C ILE A 20 15.48 5.58 1.68
N HIS A 21 15.17 5.66 2.98
CA HIS A 21 16.06 6.32 3.94
C HIS A 21 17.37 5.57 4.21
N ARG A 22 17.36 4.23 4.13
CA ARG A 22 18.59 3.42 4.26
C ARG A 22 19.48 3.50 3.01
N HIS A 23 18.89 3.86 1.87
CA HIS A 23 19.52 3.88 0.56
C HIS A 23 19.18 5.18 -0.17
N PRO A 24 19.66 6.34 0.32
CA PRO A 24 19.30 7.64 -0.25
C PRO A 24 19.68 7.77 -1.74
N GLU A 25 20.60 6.95 -2.24
CA GLU A 25 20.97 6.90 -3.65
C GLU A 25 19.83 6.45 -4.59
N ILE A 26 18.76 5.84 -4.06
CA ILE A 26 17.63 5.35 -4.86
C ILE A 26 16.53 6.40 -5.05
N TRP A 27 16.65 7.55 -4.39
CA TRP A 27 15.67 8.64 -4.43
C TRP A 27 16.16 9.78 -5.33
N ASP A 28 15.48 9.98 -6.45
CA ASP A 28 15.84 10.98 -7.47
C ASP A 28 14.76 12.06 -7.66
N ALA A 29 13.83 12.17 -6.70
CA ALA A 29 12.79 13.20 -6.76
C ALA A 29 13.31 14.57 -6.28
N GLU A 30 12.77 15.65 -6.85
CA GLU A 30 13.13 17.04 -6.48
C GLU A 30 12.58 17.47 -5.10
N PHE A 31 11.93 16.56 -4.37
CA PHE A 31 11.31 16.80 -3.07
C PHE A 31 11.77 15.76 -2.05
N ASP A 32 11.55 16.05 -0.78
CA ASP A 32 11.97 15.17 0.32
C ASP A 32 11.29 13.79 0.24
N PRO A 33 12.01 12.70 0.57
CA PRO A 33 11.42 11.37 0.64
C PRO A 33 10.33 11.28 1.72
N PRO A 34 9.39 10.32 1.60
CA PRO A 34 8.33 10.14 2.58
C PRO A 34 8.88 9.85 3.98
N PRO A 35 8.28 10.40 5.05
CA PRO A 35 8.78 10.24 6.41
C PRO A 35 8.81 8.76 6.82
N VAL A 36 9.79 8.38 7.63
CA VAL A 36 9.90 7.01 8.15
C VAL A 36 8.92 6.77 9.28
N PHE A 37 8.17 5.67 9.21
CA PHE A 37 7.33 5.14 10.29
C PHE A 37 7.37 3.60 10.30
N ASN A 38 6.75 2.99 11.30
CA ASN A 38 6.63 1.54 11.39
C ASN A 38 5.44 1.06 10.53
N VAL A 39 5.77 0.59 9.33
CA VAL A 39 4.80 0.12 8.32
C VAL A 39 4.00 -1.08 8.82
N ASP A 40 4.62 -2.02 9.55
CA ASP A 40 3.91 -3.21 10.03
C ASP A 40 2.92 -2.86 11.15
N GLU A 41 3.28 -1.93 12.05
CA GLU A 41 2.34 -1.40 13.06
C GLU A 41 1.16 -0.66 12.43
N GLU A 42 1.39 0.09 11.34
CA GLU A 42 0.31 0.78 10.63
C GLU A 42 -0.63 -0.23 9.94
N ILE A 43 -0.11 -1.31 9.37
CA ILE A 43 -0.94 -2.40 8.82
C ILE A 43 -1.81 -3.02 9.93
N ASP A 44 -1.23 -3.30 11.10
CA ASP A 44 -1.97 -3.86 12.24
C ASP A 44 -3.06 -2.90 12.74
N TYR A 45 -2.80 -1.60 12.73
CA TYR A 45 -3.80 -0.57 13.01
C TYR A 45 -4.94 -0.56 11.97
N ILE A 46 -4.61 -0.63 10.69
CA ILE A 46 -5.61 -0.70 9.61
C ILE A 46 -6.50 -1.94 9.77
N ASP A 47 -5.91 -3.10 10.06
CA ASP A 47 -6.63 -4.35 10.31
C ASP A 47 -7.61 -4.22 11.49
N ALA A 48 -7.17 -3.60 12.59
CA ALA A 48 -8.03 -3.35 13.76
C ALA A 48 -9.19 -2.38 13.45
N MET A 49 -8.95 -1.36 12.62
CA MET A 49 -9.96 -0.40 12.20
C MET A 49 -11.00 -1.01 11.26
N CYS A 50 -10.58 -1.93 10.39
CA CYS A 50 -11.46 -2.74 9.56
C CYS A 50 -12.34 -3.66 10.42
N ALA A 51 -11.73 -4.36 11.39
CA ALA A 51 -12.46 -5.23 12.33
C ALA A 51 -13.51 -4.47 13.16
N ALA A 52 -13.24 -3.21 13.48
CA ALA A 52 -14.17 -2.33 14.20
C ALA A 52 -15.28 -1.74 13.30
N GLY A 53 -15.31 -2.07 12.00
CA GLY A 53 -16.28 -1.53 11.05
C GLY A 53 -16.18 -0.01 10.87
N ARG A 54 -14.97 0.55 11.07
CA ARG A 54 -14.72 2.00 10.99
C ARG A 54 -14.21 2.46 9.63
N VAL A 55 -14.00 1.54 8.70
CA VAL A 55 -13.37 1.77 7.40
C VAL A 55 -14.23 1.15 6.31
N ALA A 56 -14.44 1.86 5.20
CA ALA A 56 -15.22 1.35 4.06
C ALA A 56 -14.39 0.68 2.96
N ALA A 57 -13.08 0.96 2.89
CA ALA A 57 -12.15 0.37 1.92
C ALA A 57 -10.70 0.35 2.45
N VAL A 58 -9.86 -0.54 1.92
CA VAL A 58 -8.41 -0.52 2.20
C VAL A 58 -7.70 0.18 1.05
N GLY A 59 -6.94 1.23 1.35
CA GLY A 59 -6.23 2.04 0.37
C GLY A 59 -6.23 3.54 0.73
N GLU A 60 -5.52 4.39 0.00
CA GLU A 60 -4.79 4.08 -1.23
C GLU A 60 -3.52 3.26 -0.96
N CYS A 61 -3.30 2.20 -1.76
CA CYS A 61 -2.13 1.31 -1.68
C CYS A 61 -1.77 0.75 -3.06
N GLY A 62 -0.57 0.21 -3.28
CA GLY A 62 -0.22 -0.32 -4.60
C GLY A 62 1.25 -0.22 -4.94
N LEU A 63 1.55 0.08 -6.21
CA LEU A 63 2.92 0.12 -6.74
C LEU A 63 3.18 1.44 -7.50
N ASP A 64 4.28 2.11 -7.17
CA ASP A 64 4.80 3.28 -7.88
C ASP A 64 6.25 3.04 -8.32
N ARG A 65 6.42 2.84 -9.64
CA ARG A 65 7.72 2.66 -10.31
C ARG A 65 8.22 3.94 -10.97
N PHE A 66 7.64 5.10 -10.66
CA PHE A 66 8.03 6.38 -11.25
C PHE A 66 9.13 7.05 -10.45
N TYR A 67 8.99 7.15 -9.12
CA TYR A 67 9.99 7.82 -8.27
C TYR A 67 11.11 6.91 -7.78
N VAL A 68 10.86 5.61 -7.70
CA VAL A 68 11.85 4.61 -7.32
C VAL A 68 11.81 3.45 -8.31
N THR A 69 12.98 3.05 -8.80
CA THR A 69 13.13 1.89 -9.70
C THR A 69 14.05 0.82 -9.12
N ASP A 70 14.66 1.09 -7.97
CA ASP A 70 15.49 0.13 -7.26
C ASP A 70 14.66 -1.04 -6.72
N GLN A 71 15.11 -2.26 -7.01
CA GLN A 71 14.37 -3.48 -6.68
C GLN A 71 14.08 -3.62 -5.18
N ARG A 72 14.95 -3.11 -4.30
CA ARG A 72 14.73 -3.19 -2.84
C ARG A 72 13.49 -2.43 -2.41
N ALA A 73 13.24 -1.26 -3.01
CA ALA A 73 12.06 -0.47 -2.73
C ALA A 73 10.81 -1.07 -3.37
N LEU A 74 10.93 -1.61 -4.59
CA LEU A 74 9.83 -2.27 -5.28
C LEU A 74 9.38 -3.57 -4.56
N ASP A 75 10.33 -4.35 -4.05
CA ASP A 75 10.03 -5.55 -3.26
C ASP A 75 9.27 -5.19 -1.98
N GLU A 76 9.64 -4.08 -1.33
CA GLU A 76 8.96 -3.61 -0.13
C GLU A 76 7.54 -3.09 -0.44
N GLN A 77 7.36 -2.38 -1.57
CA GLN A 77 6.02 -2.01 -2.04
C GLN A 77 5.13 -3.23 -2.27
N GLU A 78 5.65 -4.27 -2.96
CA GLU A 78 4.92 -5.52 -3.19
C GLU A 78 4.58 -6.24 -1.88
N ARG A 79 5.53 -6.31 -0.92
CA ARG A 79 5.30 -6.89 0.40
C ARG A 79 4.13 -6.21 1.13
N VAL A 80 4.12 -4.88 1.14
CA VAL A 80 3.08 -4.09 1.83
C VAL A 80 1.74 -4.20 1.10
N LEU A 81 1.73 -4.16 -0.24
CA LEU A 81 0.52 -4.39 -1.02
C LEU A 81 -0.09 -5.75 -0.73
N LEU A 82 0.71 -6.82 -0.70
CA LEU A 82 0.23 -8.17 -0.37
C LEU A 82 -0.41 -8.23 1.02
N ARG A 83 0.22 -7.59 2.02
CA ARG A 83 -0.34 -7.51 3.37
C ARG A 83 -1.65 -6.72 3.44
N LEU A 84 -1.78 -5.63 2.68
CA LEU A 84 -3.03 -4.85 2.62
C LEU A 84 -4.13 -5.59 1.84
N ILE A 85 -3.78 -6.36 0.81
CA ILE A 85 -4.70 -7.29 0.13
C ILE A 85 -5.25 -8.31 1.13
N GLU A 86 -4.39 -8.93 1.94
CA GLU A 86 -4.80 -9.88 2.97
C GLU A 86 -5.80 -9.24 3.96
N VAL A 87 -5.54 -8.01 4.42
CA VAL A 87 -6.45 -7.27 5.30
C VAL A 87 -7.79 -6.99 4.61
N ALA A 88 -7.78 -6.50 3.36
CA ALA A 88 -9.00 -6.20 2.62
C ALA A 88 -9.86 -7.45 2.42
N MET A 89 -9.25 -8.56 2.00
CA MET A 89 -9.93 -9.84 1.80
C MET A 89 -10.47 -10.43 3.10
N LYS A 90 -9.68 -10.38 4.19
CA LYS A 90 -10.09 -10.85 5.52
C LYS A 90 -11.39 -10.20 6.00
N HIS A 91 -11.60 -8.91 5.69
CA HIS A 91 -12.76 -8.14 6.12
C HIS A 91 -13.81 -7.92 5.02
N ASP A 92 -13.66 -8.57 3.86
CA ASP A 92 -14.55 -8.44 2.70
C ASP A 92 -14.69 -6.99 2.17
N LEU A 93 -13.64 -6.18 2.34
CA LEU A 93 -13.57 -4.78 1.93
C LEU A 93 -12.95 -4.62 0.53
N PRO A 94 -13.38 -3.60 -0.25
CA PRO A 94 -12.74 -3.27 -1.51
C PRO A 94 -11.34 -2.65 -1.30
N LEU A 95 -10.47 -2.83 -2.28
CA LEU A 95 -9.19 -2.13 -2.40
C LEU A 95 -9.32 -0.86 -3.24
N ILE A 96 -8.63 0.20 -2.82
CA ILE A 96 -8.36 1.40 -3.63
C ILE A 96 -6.87 1.39 -3.97
N LEU A 97 -6.57 1.29 -5.26
CA LEU A 97 -5.23 1.04 -5.75
C LEU A 97 -4.59 2.28 -6.37
N HIS A 98 -3.32 2.51 -6.03
CA HIS A 98 -2.42 3.35 -6.81
C HIS A 98 -1.60 2.46 -7.72
N THR A 99 -1.57 2.80 -9.00
CA THR A 99 -0.60 2.22 -9.92
C THR A 99 0.03 3.30 -10.77
N ARG A 100 1.36 3.29 -10.82
CA ARG A 100 2.11 4.17 -11.71
C ARG A 100 3.31 3.46 -12.30
N LYS A 101 3.28 3.22 -13.62
CA LYS A 101 4.31 2.45 -14.35
C LYS A 101 4.46 1.02 -13.83
N ALA A 102 3.43 0.49 -13.19
CA ALA A 102 3.41 -0.82 -12.54
C ALA A 102 2.09 -1.58 -12.80
N GLU A 103 1.27 -1.13 -13.74
CA GLU A 103 -0.13 -1.56 -13.95
C GLU A 103 -0.23 -3.07 -14.19
N ALA A 104 0.64 -3.60 -15.06
CA ALA A 104 0.69 -5.03 -15.35
C ALA A 104 1.06 -5.86 -14.12
N ARG A 105 2.04 -5.40 -13.34
CA ARG A 105 2.50 -6.11 -12.14
C ARG A 105 1.44 -6.09 -11.04
N THR A 106 0.79 -4.94 -10.83
CA THR A 106 -0.33 -4.80 -9.91
C THR A 106 -1.44 -5.78 -10.30
N LEU A 107 -1.84 -5.82 -11.58
CA LEU A 107 -2.87 -6.74 -12.06
C LEU A 107 -2.50 -8.22 -11.84
N GLU A 108 -1.25 -8.62 -12.13
CA GLU A 108 -0.76 -9.98 -11.87
C GLU A 108 -0.90 -10.38 -10.39
N ILE A 109 -0.53 -9.48 -9.47
CA ILE A 109 -0.65 -9.73 -8.02
C ILE A 109 -2.11 -9.92 -7.63
N LEU A 110 -3.01 -9.02 -8.07
CA LEU A 110 -4.44 -9.12 -7.75
C LEU A 110 -5.05 -10.43 -8.26
N GLN A 111 -4.71 -10.82 -9.50
CA GLN A 111 -5.18 -12.08 -10.09
C GLN A 111 -4.65 -13.29 -9.33
N HIS A 112 -3.38 -13.28 -8.93
CA HIS A 112 -2.78 -14.35 -8.15
C HIS A 112 -3.42 -14.50 -6.77
N CYS A 113 -3.75 -13.39 -6.11
CA CYS A 113 -4.43 -13.36 -4.82
C CYS A 113 -5.94 -13.64 -4.92
N GLY A 114 -6.54 -13.61 -6.11
CA GLY A 114 -7.98 -13.80 -6.29
C GLY A 114 -8.82 -12.61 -5.81
N VAL A 115 -8.31 -11.39 -5.97
CA VAL A 115 -9.03 -10.16 -5.60
C VAL A 115 -10.18 -9.89 -6.57
N GLU A 116 -11.39 -9.74 -6.04
CA GLU A 116 -12.60 -9.45 -6.83
C GLU A 116 -13.10 -8.00 -6.70
N LYS A 117 -12.69 -7.29 -5.64
CA LYS A 117 -13.16 -5.94 -5.30
C LYS A 117 -11.99 -4.96 -5.30
N ALA A 118 -11.73 -4.32 -6.44
CA ALA A 118 -10.66 -3.34 -6.57
C ALA A 118 -11.08 -2.17 -7.47
N ASP A 119 -10.67 -0.97 -7.08
CA ASP A 119 -10.75 0.28 -7.85
C ASP A 119 -9.32 0.79 -8.14
N PHE A 120 -9.08 1.26 -9.35
CA PHE A 120 -7.75 1.66 -9.87
C PHE A 120 -7.68 3.15 -10.19
#